data_AF-A0A969C4S5-F1
#
_entry.id   AF-A0A969C4S5-F1
#
_cell.length_a   1.000
_cell.length_b   1.000
_cell.length_c   1.000
_cell.angle_alpha   90.00
_cell.angle_beta   90.00
_cell.angle_gamma   90.00
#
_symmetry.space_group_name_H-M   'P 1'
#
loop_
_entity.id
_entity.type
_entity.pdbx_description
1 polymer ?
#
loop_
_entity_poly.entity_id
_entity_poly.type
_entity_poly.pdbx_seq_one_letter_code
_entity_poly.pdbx_strand_id
1 'polypeptide(L)'
;MNELDEVWLQIMTQAQAQARADGRSDVADYLALKANNDSLRSTSCQWLLDSFLELSEEVNRKGIRLEIETENPHRFAVGHSTMVGSLLRFRYGVRCLTIETGWTRTPADGFMRGGSLAYAKISHFGMSKSNAELFITSQ
;
A
#
# COMPACT_ATOMS: atom_id res chain seq x y z
N MET A 1 8.70 -5.62 3.45
CA MET A 1 9.66 -4.55 3.12
C MET A 1 10.51 -5.07 1.98
N ASN A 2 10.37 -4.49 0.79
CA ASN A 2 11.07 -4.96 -0.42
C ASN A 2 12.35 -4.11 -0.65
N GLU A 3 13.27 -4.59 -1.49
CA GLU A 3 14.52 -3.93 -1.87
C GLU A 3 14.30 -2.47 -2.32
N LEU A 4 13.23 -2.20 -3.05
CA LEU A 4 12.83 -0.84 -3.44
C LEU A 4 12.50 0.08 -2.26
N ASP A 5 11.92 -0.46 -1.18
CA ASP A 5 11.62 0.31 0.03
C ASP A 5 12.87 0.59 0.85
N GLU A 6 13.81 -0.36 0.89
CA GLU A 6 15.11 -0.18 1.52
C GLU A 6 15.95 0.87 0.80
N VAL A 7 16.02 0.81 -0.54
CA VAL A 7 16.67 1.82 -1.37
C VAL A 7 16.02 3.19 -1.18
N TRP A 8 14.69 3.25 -1.16
CA TRP A 8 13.97 4.50 -0.92
C TRP A 8 14.26 5.11 0.44
N LEU A 9 14.32 4.27 1.49
CA LEU A 9 14.65 4.70 2.85
C LEU A 9 16.09 5.24 2.92
N GLN A 10 17.04 4.59 2.25
CA GLN A 10 18.43 5.05 2.15
C GLN A 10 18.51 6.41 1.45
N ILE A 11 17.84 6.58 0.30
CA ILE A 11 17.77 7.85 -0.44
C ILE A 11 17.20 8.96 0.45
N MET A 12 16.11 8.67 1.17
CA MET A 12 15.46 9.64 2.05
C MET A 12 16.38 10.05 3.22
N THR A 13 17.07 9.09 3.82
CA THR A 13 18.02 9.32 4.92
C THR A 13 19.20 10.18 4.45
N GLN A 14 19.75 9.88 3.27
CA GLN A 14 20.85 10.65 2.69
C GLN A 14 20.41 12.08 2.34
N ALA A 15 19.24 12.24 1.73
CA ALA A 15 18.68 13.55 1.40
C ALA A 15 18.44 14.40 2.66
N GLN A 16 17.95 13.79 3.74
CA GLN A 16 17.76 14.45 5.03
C GLN A 16 19.08 14.89 5.65
N ALA A 17 20.11 14.04 5.62
CA ALA A 17 21.44 14.37 6.13
C ALA A 17 22.07 15.53 5.34
N GLN A 18 21.94 15.52 4.01
CA GLN A 18 22.44 16.59 3.16
C GLN A 18 21.72 17.92 3.42
N ALA A 19 20.38 17.90 3.53
CA ALA A 19 19.61 19.11 3.84
C ALA A 19 20.05 19.75 5.17
N ARG A 20 20.34 18.94 6.19
CA ARG A 20 20.89 19.41 7.47
C ARG A 20 22.27 20.03 7.30
N ALA A 21 23.16 19.38 6.55
CA ALA A 21 24.50 19.89 6.27
C ALA A 21 24.46 21.24 5.53
N ASP A 22 23.48 21.44 4.64
CA ASP A 22 23.29 22.66 3.86
C ASP A 22 22.52 23.77 4.64
N GLY A 23 22.19 23.54 5.91
CA GLY A 23 21.43 24.49 6.74
C GLY A 23 19.94 24.61 6.39
N ARG A 24 19.41 23.73 5.54
CA ARG A 24 18.00 23.69 5.11
C ARG A 24 17.15 22.85 6.07
N SER A 25 16.95 23.38 7.26
CA SER A 25 16.22 22.72 8.35
C SER A 25 14.78 22.37 7.97
N ASP A 26 14.08 23.27 7.28
CA ASP A 26 12.73 23.08 6.74
C ASP A 26 12.61 21.86 5.81
N VAL A 27 13.58 21.71 4.89
CA VAL A 27 13.64 20.56 3.97
C VAL A 27 13.93 19.27 4.75
N ALA A 28 14.85 19.32 5.71
CA ALA A 28 15.15 18.15 6.54
C ALA A 28 13.94 17.68 7.37
N ASP A 29 13.17 18.62 7.92
CA ASP A 29 11.95 18.33 8.68
C ASP A 29 10.85 17.76 7.79
N TYR A 30 10.68 18.32 6.59
CA TYR A 30 9.75 17.77 5.59
C TYR A 30 10.12 16.33 5.21
N LEU A 31 11.40 16.04 4.93
CA LEU A 31 11.86 14.71 4.56
C LEU A 31 11.64 13.70 5.71
N ALA A 32 11.89 14.12 6.96
CA ALA A 32 11.61 13.30 8.14
C ALA A 32 10.12 12.97 8.28
N LEU A 33 9.24 13.97 8.13
CA LEU A 33 7.80 13.78 8.16
C LEU A 33 7.33 12.85 7.03
N LYS A 34 7.87 13.02 5.82
CA LYS A 34 7.56 12.16 4.68
C LYS A 34 7.97 10.71 4.95
N ALA A 35 9.17 10.48 5.49
CA ALA A 35 9.66 9.15 5.82
C ALA A 35 8.75 8.45 6.85
N ASN A 36 8.38 9.17 7.91
CA ASN A 36 7.46 8.65 8.94
C ASN A 36 6.09 8.32 8.37
N ASN A 37 5.53 9.21 7.55
CA ASN A 37 4.25 8.96 6.90
C ASN A 37 4.30 7.76 5.94
N ASP A 38 5.36 7.64 5.13
CA ASP A 38 5.53 6.50 4.21
C ASP A 38 5.72 5.18 4.98
N SER A 39 6.38 5.20 6.15
CA SER A 39 6.48 4.03 7.04
C SER A 39 5.10 3.62 7.59
N LEU A 40 4.32 4.56 8.13
CA LEU A 40 2.97 4.28 8.63
C LEU A 40 2.06 3.71 7.53
N ARG A 41 2.16 4.28 6.32
CA ARG A 41 1.40 3.80 5.15
C ARG A 41 1.78 2.38 4.79
N SER A 42 3.07 2.09 4.67
CA SER A 42 3.57 0.75 4.36
C SER A 42 3.09 -0.28 5.39
N THR A 43 3.23 0.01 6.69
CA THR A 43 2.80 -0.88 7.76
C THR A 43 1.29 -1.11 7.74
N SER A 44 0.50 -0.05 7.55
CA SER A 44 -0.96 -0.17 7.50
C SER A 44 -1.44 -0.99 6.31
N CYS A 45 -0.83 -0.80 5.13
CA CYS A 45 -1.09 -1.61 3.95
C CYS A 45 -0.75 -3.08 4.21
N GLN A 46 0.39 -3.35 4.86
CA GLN A 46 0.82 -4.70 5.19
C GLN A 46 -0.16 -5.39 6.14
N TRP A 47 -0.57 -4.73 7.24
CA TRP A 47 -1.54 -5.29 8.18
C TRP A 47 -2.87 -5.67 7.53
N LEU A 48 -3.35 -4.86 6.58
CA LEU A 48 -4.55 -5.19 5.81
C LEU A 48 -4.36 -6.48 5.00
N LEU A 49 -3.25 -6.60 4.27
CA LEU A 49 -2.96 -7.78 3.47
C LEU A 49 -2.76 -9.04 4.32
N ASP A 50 -2.04 -8.92 5.44
CA ASP A 50 -1.84 -10.00 6.40
C ASP A 50 -3.17 -10.52 6.95
N SER A 51 -4.11 -9.61 7.26
CA SER A 51 -5.45 -9.99 7.70
C SER A 51 -6.20 -10.86 6.65
N PHE A 52 -6.05 -10.54 5.36
CA PHE A 52 -6.63 -11.36 4.29
C PHE A 52 -5.92 -12.71 4.14
N LEU A 53 -4.60 -12.74 4.29
CA LEU A 53 -3.82 -13.97 4.25
C LEU A 53 -4.22 -14.91 5.41
N GLU A 54 -4.33 -14.40 6.63
CA GLU A 54 -4.78 -15.18 7.80
C GLU A 54 -6.17 -15.80 7.59
N LEU A 55 -7.12 -15.02 7.05
CA LEU A 55 -8.45 -15.53 6.69
C LEU A 55 -8.38 -16.62 5.61
N SER A 56 -7.50 -16.46 4.63
CA SER A 56 -7.30 -17.45 3.57
C SER A 56 -6.76 -18.78 4.11
N GLU A 57 -5.92 -18.75 5.14
CA GLU A 57 -5.44 -19.97 5.78
C GLU A 57 -6.57 -20.73 6.48
N GLU A 58 -7.52 -20.02 7.10
CA GLU A 58 -8.69 -20.66 7.69
C GLU A 58 -9.57 -21.34 6.63
N VAL A 59 -9.74 -20.69 5.48
CA VAL A 59 -10.45 -21.25 4.32
C VAL A 59 -9.72 -22.48 3.77
N ASN A 60 -8.39 -22.41 3.66
CA ASN A 60 -7.56 -23.53 3.23
C ASN A 60 -7.64 -24.73 4.20
N ARG A 61 -7.67 -24.48 5.51
CA ARG A 61 -7.87 -25.53 6.53
C ARG A 61 -9.22 -26.25 6.40
N LYS A 62 -10.24 -25.59 5.85
CA LYS A 62 -11.55 -26.19 5.55
C LYS A 62 -11.56 -27.02 4.25
N GLY A 63 -10.43 -27.16 3.58
CA GLY A 63 -10.25 -28.01 2.40
C GLY A 63 -10.45 -27.30 1.05
N ILE A 64 -10.72 -26.00 1.04
CA ILE A 64 -10.79 -25.19 -0.17
C ILE A 64 -9.35 -24.84 -0.58
N ARG A 65 -8.94 -25.14 -1.82
CA ARG A 65 -7.59 -24.76 -2.29
C ARG A 65 -7.65 -23.42 -3.02
N LEU A 66 -7.24 -22.36 -2.34
CA LEU A 66 -7.08 -21.04 -2.96
C LEU A 66 -5.71 -20.94 -3.64
N GLU A 67 -5.69 -20.45 -4.88
CA GLU A 67 -4.46 -19.95 -5.49
C GLU A 67 -4.25 -18.50 -5.01
N ILE A 68 -3.06 -18.21 -4.48
CA ILE A 68 -2.72 -16.91 -3.91
C ILE A 68 -1.60 -16.30 -4.74
N GLU A 69 -1.84 -15.13 -5.31
CA GLU A 69 -0.83 -14.33 -6.00
C GLU A 69 -0.57 -13.05 -5.23
N THR A 70 0.69 -12.64 -5.17
CA THR A 70 1.11 -11.35 -4.61
C THR A 70 1.99 -10.63 -5.60
N GLU A 71 1.83 -9.32 -5.72
CA GLU A 71 2.67 -8.45 -6.54
C GLU A 71 3.03 -7.19 -5.76
N ASN A 72 4.32 -6.91 -5.64
CA ASN A 72 4.86 -5.72 -5.00
C ASN A 72 6.24 -5.41 -5.64
N PRO A 73 6.44 -4.25 -6.29
CA PRO A 73 5.51 -3.12 -6.37
C PRO A 73 4.36 -3.35 -7.36
N HIS A 74 3.17 -2.87 -7.00
CA HIS A 74 1.98 -2.78 -7.85
C HIS A 74 1.53 -1.34 -8.01
N ARG A 75 1.05 -0.97 -9.20
CA ARG A 75 0.53 0.37 -9.51
C ARG A 75 -0.89 0.27 -10.03
N PHE A 76 -1.78 1.10 -9.49
CA PHE A 76 -3.19 1.09 -9.87
C PHE A 76 -3.82 2.48 -9.82
N ALA A 77 -4.80 2.72 -10.69
CA ALA A 77 -5.47 4.02 -10.78
C ALA A 77 -6.66 4.12 -9.81
N VAL A 78 -6.79 5.27 -9.17
CA VAL A 78 -7.93 5.65 -8.31
C VAL A 78 -8.34 7.07 -8.67
N GLY A 79 -9.44 7.22 -9.42
CA GLY A 79 -9.84 8.50 -9.99
C GLY A 79 -8.74 9.08 -10.89
N HIS A 80 -8.23 10.26 -10.52
CA HIS A 80 -7.13 10.95 -11.24
C HIS A 80 -5.75 10.72 -10.62
N SER A 81 -5.63 9.81 -9.64
CA SER A 81 -4.39 9.54 -8.92
C SER A 81 -3.92 8.11 -9.18
N THR A 82 -2.61 7.90 -9.10
CA THR A 82 -1.99 6.58 -9.18
C THR A 82 -1.52 6.16 -7.80
N MET A 83 -1.96 5.00 -7.35
CA MET A 83 -1.49 4.40 -6.11
C MET A 83 -0.29 3.51 -6.42
N VAL A 84 0.68 3.52 -5.52
CA VAL A 84 1.84 2.64 -5.51
C VAL A 84 1.79 1.82 -4.22
N GLY A 85 1.86 0.51 -4.34
CA GLY A 85 1.84 -0.38 -3.19
C GLY A 85 1.86 -1.84 -3.61
N SER A 86 0.85 -2.60 -3.20
CA SER A 86 0.83 -4.05 -3.32
C SER A 86 -0.52 -4.56 -3.82
N LEU A 87 -0.47 -5.71 -4.46
CA LEU A 87 -1.61 -6.51 -4.89
C LEU A 87 -1.59 -7.86 -4.16
N LEU A 88 -2.75 -8.29 -3.69
CA LEU A 88 -3.00 -9.65 -3.23
C LEU A 88 -4.24 -10.18 -3.95
N ARG A 89 -4.13 -11.37 -4.54
CA ARG A 89 -5.21 -11.98 -5.30
C ARG A 89 -5.44 -13.41 -4.85
N PHE A 90 -6.70 -13.73 -4.57
CA PHE A 90 -7.16 -15.09 -4.31
C PHE A 90 -8.00 -15.58 -5.48
N ARG A 91 -7.67 -16.74 -6.03
CA ARG A 91 -8.45 -17.40 -7.07
C ARG A 91 -9.02 -18.73 -6.59
N TYR A 92 -10.26 -18.97 -6.97
CA TYR A 92 -10.94 -20.25 -6.76
C TYR A 92 -11.85 -20.55 -7.96
N GLY A 93 -11.40 -21.46 -8.82
CA GLY A 93 -12.04 -21.71 -10.11
C GLY A 93 -12.10 -20.43 -10.95
N VAL A 94 -13.30 -20.00 -11.32
CA VAL A 94 -13.53 -18.76 -12.09
C VAL A 94 -13.68 -17.51 -11.22
N ARG A 95 -13.73 -17.64 -9.88
CA ARG A 95 -13.90 -16.51 -8.97
C ARG A 95 -12.55 -15.96 -8.56
N CYS A 96 -12.49 -14.64 -8.42
CA CYS A 96 -11.27 -13.94 -8.07
C CYS A 96 -11.60 -12.80 -7.10
N LEU A 97 -10.93 -12.79 -5.95
CA LEU A 97 -10.91 -11.67 -5.01
C LEU A 97 -9.55 -10.98 -5.15
N THR A 98 -9.56 -9.69 -5.49
CA THR A 98 -8.36 -8.88 -5.67
C THR A 98 -8.38 -7.73 -4.67
N ILE A 99 -7.29 -7.60 -3.91
CA ILE A 99 -7.04 -6.54 -2.95
C ILE A 99 -5.84 -5.75 -3.44
N GLU A 100 -6.08 -4.50 -3.81
CA GLU A 100 -5.03 -3.54 -4.16
C GLU A 100 -4.90 -2.57 -2.99
N THR A 101 -3.69 -2.31 -2.51
CA THR A 101 -3.45 -1.35 -1.42
C THR A 101 -2.26 -0.47 -1.74
N GLY A 102 -2.30 0.81 -1.42
CA GLY A 102 -1.22 1.73 -1.75
C GLY A 102 -1.52 3.19 -1.45
N TRP A 103 -0.57 4.05 -1.83
CA TRP A 103 -0.67 5.50 -1.70
C TRP A 103 0.07 6.21 -2.83
N THR A 104 -0.16 7.52 -2.98
CA THR A 104 0.60 8.35 -3.93
C THR A 104 2.02 8.58 -3.40
N ARG A 105 3.05 8.06 -4.09
CA ARG A 105 4.44 8.08 -3.59
C ARG A 105 5.18 9.38 -3.97
N THR A 106 4.89 9.89 -5.17
CA THR A 106 5.47 11.11 -5.76
C THR A 106 4.38 12.13 -6.13
N PRO A 107 4.71 13.43 -6.31
CA PRO A 107 3.72 14.42 -6.74
C PRO A 107 3.06 14.10 -8.10
N ALA A 108 3.77 13.42 -8.99
CA ALA A 108 3.24 12.99 -10.29
C ALA A 108 2.15 11.91 -10.16
N ASP A 109 2.15 11.17 -9.04
CA ASP A 109 1.13 10.16 -8.73
C ASP A 109 -0.19 10.82 -8.25
N GLY A 110 -0.18 12.12 -7.97
CA GLY A 110 -1.31 12.87 -7.43
C GLY A 110 -1.25 13.03 -5.91
N PHE A 111 -2.41 13.14 -5.27
CA PHE A 111 -2.51 13.33 -3.82
C PHE A 111 -3.61 12.44 -3.21
N MET A 112 -3.39 12.03 -1.96
CA MET A 112 -4.39 11.30 -1.19
C MET A 112 -5.59 12.20 -0.85
N ARG A 113 -6.81 11.70 -1.03
CA ARG A 113 -8.05 12.44 -0.77
C ARG A 113 -8.58 12.16 0.65
N GLY A 114 -9.36 13.11 1.19
CA GLY A 114 -10.07 12.91 2.46
C GLY A 114 -9.18 12.72 3.69
N GLY A 115 -7.92 13.18 3.65
CA GLY A 115 -6.98 13.01 4.75
C GLY A 115 -6.50 11.56 4.95
N SER A 116 -6.78 10.64 4.01
CA SER A 116 -6.33 9.26 4.11
C SER A 116 -4.81 9.14 3.99
N LEU A 117 -4.21 8.29 4.81
CA LEU A 117 -2.82 7.90 4.69
C LEU A 117 -2.62 6.95 3.51
N ALA A 118 -3.46 5.92 3.39
CA ALA A 118 -3.40 4.92 2.34
C ALA A 118 -4.82 4.53 1.89
N TYR A 119 -4.88 3.84 0.76
CA TYR A 119 -6.12 3.44 0.11
C TYR A 119 -6.06 1.96 -0.24
N ALA A 120 -7.18 1.25 -0.03
CA ALA A 120 -7.34 -0.11 -0.47
C ALA A 120 -8.62 -0.28 -1.30
N LYS A 121 -8.50 -1.05 -2.38
CA LYS A 121 -9.57 -1.43 -3.28
C LYS A 121 -9.73 -2.95 -3.26
N ILE A 122 -10.89 -3.39 -2.83
CA ILE A 122 -11.27 -4.79 -2.76
C ILE A 122 -12.28 -5.03 -3.87
N SER A 123 -11.94 -5.90 -4.81
CA SER A 123 -12.76 -6.23 -5.96
C SER A 123 -12.99 -7.73 -6.08
N HIS A 124 -14.23 -8.13 -6.30
CA HIS A 124 -14.63 -9.52 -6.43
C HIS A 124 -15.22 -9.78 -7.81
N PHE A 125 -14.47 -10.50 -8.64
CA PHE A 125 -14.98 -11.02 -9.90
C PHE A 125 -16.00 -12.14 -9.62
N GLY A 126 -17.24 -11.94 -10.08
CA GLY A 126 -18.37 -12.83 -9.81
C GLY A 126 -19.29 -12.41 -8.65
N MET A 127 -18.92 -11.41 -7.84
CA MET A 127 -19.75 -10.86 -6.75
C MET A 127 -19.53 -9.35 -6.57
N SER A 128 -19.83 -8.55 -7.60
CA SER A 128 -19.55 -7.10 -7.61
C SER A 128 -20.20 -6.31 -6.45
N LYS A 129 -21.32 -6.80 -5.91
CA LYS A 129 -21.98 -6.22 -4.72
C LYS A 129 -21.13 -6.30 -3.44
N SER A 130 -20.10 -7.14 -3.44
CA SER A 130 -19.16 -7.32 -2.32
C SER A 130 -17.86 -6.53 -2.52
N ASN A 131 -17.76 -5.72 -3.58
CA ASN A 131 -16.64 -4.80 -3.73
C ASN A 131 -16.66 -3.76 -2.61
N ALA A 132 -15.48 -3.35 -2.17
CA ALA A 132 -15.33 -2.35 -1.13
C ALA A 132 -14.11 -1.47 -1.39
N GLU A 133 -14.17 -0.25 -0.92
CA GLU A 133 -13.05 0.69 -0.90
C GLU A 133 -12.82 1.11 0.56
N LEU A 134 -11.57 1.08 0.99
CA LEU A 134 -11.18 1.41 2.35
C LEU A 134 -10.19 2.57 2.32
N PHE A 135 -10.44 3.56 3.17
CA PHE A 135 -9.52 4.66 3.43
C PHE A 135 -8.86 4.42 4.79
N ILE A 136 -7.54 4.29 4.79
CA ILE A 136 -6.76 4.14 6.02
C ILE A 136 -6.45 5.55 6.52
N THR A 137 -6.91 5.89 7.71
CA THR A 137 -6.73 7.20 8.35
C THR A 137 -5.89 7.08 9.61
N SER A 138 -5.03 8.07 9.91
CA SER A 138 -4.47 8.22 11.27
C SER A 138 -5.57 8.76 12.19
N GLN A 139 -5.91 8.03 13.25
CA GLN A 139 -6.68 8.57 14.37
C GLN A 139 -5.77 9.29 15.36
#